data_AF-A0A355CGD4-F1
#
_entry.id   AF-A0A355CGD4-F1
#
_cell.length_a   1.000
_cell.length_b   1.000
_cell.length_c   1.000
_cell.angle_alpha   90.00
_cell.angle_beta   90.00
_cell.angle_gamma   90.00
#
_symmetry.space_group_name_H-M   'P 1'
#
loop_
_entity.id
_entity.type
_entity.pdbx_description
1 polymer ?
#
loop_
_entity_poly.entity_id
_entity_poly.type
_entity_poly.pdbx_seq_one_letter_code
_entity_poly.pdbx_strand_id
1 'polypeptide(L)'
;MFAGKRPTNLGIHSGQLAPCPNSPNCVSSFSQDAEHKIEPLTYNATPTVAMANLKQAIASLDKTKIIDQTDNYLYVEFTSSLMGFVDDVEFLLDQGAKVIHVRSASRLGESDLGVNRKRIETIRTQLNQL
;
A
#
# COMPACT_ATOMS: atom_id res chain seq x y z
N MET A 1 -1.24 -22.56 5.02
CA MET A 1 -1.10 -21.09 4.95
C MET A 1 -1.80 -20.61 3.70
N PHE A 2 -2.80 -19.74 3.82
CA PHE A 2 -3.54 -19.17 2.69
C PHE A 2 -2.85 -17.92 2.14
N ALA A 3 -1.55 -18.03 1.87
CA ALA A 3 -0.75 -16.88 1.46
C ALA A 3 -0.95 -16.50 -0.01
N GLY A 4 -1.41 -17.42 -0.86
CA GLY A 4 -1.45 -17.20 -2.31
C GLY A 4 -0.06 -17.07 -2.94
N LYS A 5 -0.03 -16.88 -4.27
CA LYS A 5 1.22 -16.63 -5.00
C LYS A 5 1.48 -15.12 -5.04
N ARG A 6 2.72 -14.71 -4.76
CA ARG A 6 3.13 -13.31 -4.94
C ARG A 6 2.91 -12.88 -6.41
N PRO A 7 2.28 -11.73 -6.67
CA PRO A 7 2.12 -11.21 -8.02
C PRO A 7 3.49 -10.90 -8.65
N THR A 8 3.60 -11.11 -9.97
CA THR A 8 4.85 -10.88 -10.72
C THR A 8 4.86 -9.54 -11.44
N ASN A 9 3.78 -8.74 -11.33
CA ASN A 9 3.59 -7.47 -12.00
C ASN A 9 3.71 -6.25 -11.06
N LEU A 10 4.14 -6.45 -9.81
CA LEU A 10 4.38 -5.35 -8.87
C LEU A 10 5.58 -4.50 -9.32
N GLY A 11 5.66 -3.28 -8.81
CA GLY A 11 6.66 -2.29 -9.16
C GLY A 11 6.08 -1.07 -9.88
N ILE A 12 6.96 -0.16 -10.24
CA ILE A 12 6.61 1.04 -11.01
C ILE A 12 6.60 0.69 -12.50
N HIS A 13 5.47 0.90 -13.16
CA HIS A 13 5.30 0.73 -14.61
C HIS A 13 4.81 2.04 -15.20
N SER A 14 5.61 2.65 -16.08
CA SER A 14 5.28 3.94 -16.72
C SER A 14 4.90 5.05 -15.72
N GLY A 15 5.57 5.10 -14.57
CA GLY A 15 5.32 6.10 -13.52
C GLY A 15 4.10 5.83 -12.64
N GLN A 16 3.46 4.66 -12.75
CA GLN A 16 2.32 4.26 -11.94
C GLN A 16 2.58 2.93 -11.23
N LEU A 17 1.78 2.65 -10.20
CA LEU A 17 1.74 1.32 -9.57
C LEU A 17 0.93 0.35 -10.43
N ALA A 18 1.08 -0.95 -10.18
CA ALA A 18 0.26 -1.97 -10.81
C ALA A 18 -1.25 -1.66 -10.63
N PRO A 19 -2.12 -2.03 -11.57
CA PRO A 19 -3.57 -1.87 -11.38
C PRO A 19 -4.09 -2.81 -10.28
N CYS A 20 -5.26 -2.47 -9.72
CA CYS A 20 -6.01 -3.44 -8.95
C CYS A 20 -6.48 -4.59 -9.87
N PRO A 21 -6.48 -5.84 -9.39
CA PRO A 21 -7.26 -6.89 -10.04
C PRO A 21 -8.77 -6.55 -9.96
N ASN A 22 -9.60 -7.30 -10.67
CA ASN A 22 -11.06 -7.12 -10.64
C ASN A 22 -11.71 -7.54 -9.31
N SER A 23 -10.94 -8.11 -8.37
CA SER A 23 -11.45 -8.55 -7.08
C SER A 23 -11.54 -7.36 -6.12
N PRO A 24 -12.61 -7.27 -5.30
CA PRO A 24 -12.93 -6.06 -4.54
C PRO A 24 -12.03 -5.85 -3.31
N ASN A 25 -11.16 -6.81 -3.02
CA ASN A 25 -10.11 -6.74 -1.99
C ASN A 25 -8.85 -6.04 -2.52
N CYS A 26 -9.02 -4.94 -3.24
CA CYS A 26 -7.92 -4.07 -3.63
C CYS A 26 -8.32 -2.60 -3.54
N VAL A 27 -7.37 -1.76 -3.14
CA VAL A 27 -7.50 -0.31 -3.30
C VAL A 27 -6.27 0.28 -3.96
N SER A 28 -6.45 1.32 -4.79
CA SER A 28 -5.37 2.03 -5.48
C SER A 28 -5.70 3.50 -5.69
N SER A 29 -4.68 4.37 -5.54
CA SER A 29 -4.77 5.80 -5.86
C SER A 29 -4.84 6.08 -7.36
N PHE A 30 -4.51 5.10 -8.19
CA PHE A 30 -4.65 5.21 -9.64
C PHE A 30 -6.02 4.71 -10.15
N SER A 31 -6.82 4.04 -9.30
CA SER A 31 -8.13 3.54 -9.72
C SER A 31 -9.14 4.67 -9.90
N GLN A 32 -10.01 4.53 -10.90
CA GLN A 32 -11.06 5.51 -11.21
C GLN A 32 -12.45 5.06 -10.75
N ASP A 33 -12.64 3.77 -10.50
CA ASP A 33 -13.90 3.23 -9.99
C ASP A 33 -14.02 3.46 -8.47
N ALA A 34 -15.24 3.63 -7.99
CA ALA A 34 -15.50 3.99 -6.59
C ALA A 34 -15.12 2.89 -5.59
N GLU A 35 -15.08 1.62 -6.02
CA GLU A 35 -14.82 0.48 -5.16
C GLU A 35 -13.33 0.39 -4.80
N HIS A 36 -12.46 0.48 -5.79
CA HIS A 36 -11.01 0.38 -5.62
C HIS A 36 -10.34 1.72 -5.35
N LYS A 37 -10.97 2.87 -5.68
CA LYS A 37 -10.31 4.17 -5.49
C LYS A 37 -10.00 4.47 -4.03
N ILE A 38 -8.78 4.92 -3.74
CA ILE A 38 -8.38 5.47 -2.44
C ILE A 38 -7.48 6.69 -2.62
N GLU A 39 -7.69 7.73 -1.84
CA GLU A 39 -6.88 8.95 -1.97
C GLU A 39 -5.40 8.66 -1.66
N PRO A 40 -4.45 9.28 -2.37
CA PRO A 40 -3.03 9.14 -2.06
C PRO A 40 -2.72 9.78 -0.69
N LEU A 41 -1.59 9.43 -0.09
CA LEU A 41 -1.17 9.99 1.19
C LEU A 41 -0.47 11.34 0.97
N THR A 42 -0.91 12.38 1.65
CA THR A 42 -0.23 13.68 1.65
C THR A 42 0.93 13.68 2.63
N TYR A 43 1.98 14.45 2.37
CA TYR A 43 3.09 14.64 3.31
C TYR A 43 3.58 16.10 3.31
N ASN A 44 4.04 16.58 4.47
CA ASN A 44 4.51 17.96 4.68
C ASN A 44 6.00 18.02 5.05
N ALA A 45 6.82 17.23 4.36
CA ALA A 45 8.25 17.12 4.60
C ALA A 45 9.04 17.03 3.28
N THR A 46 10.37 16.92 3.37
CA THR A 46 11.18 16.57 2.18
C THR A 46 10.86 15.13 1.74
N PRO A 47 11.05 14.76 0.47
CA PRO A 47 10.77 13.40 -0.01
C PRO A 47 11.47 12.31 0.82
N THR A 48 12.73 12.51 1.17
CA THR A 48 13.50 11.59 2.00
C THR A 48 12.89 11.41 3.40
N VAL A 49 12.48 12.52 4.03
CA VAL A 49 11.82 12.48 5.35
C VAL A 49 10.44 11.84 5.24
N ALA A 50 9.69 12.13 4.18
CA ALA A 50 8.38 11.51 3.94
C ALA A 50 8.47 9.98 3.80
N MET A 51 9.45 9.47 3.06
CA MET A 51 9.70 8.02 2.96
C MET A 51 10.16 7.41 4.29
N ALA A 52 10.94 8.15 5.10
CA ALA A 52 11.31 7.70 6.44
C ALA A 52 10.10 7.64 7.38
N ASN A 53 9.27 8.68 7.40
CA ASN A 53 8.04 8.74 8.19
C ASN A 53 7.05 7.66 7.75
N LEU A 54 6.92 7.40 6.45
CA LEU A 54 6.10 6.30 5.92
C LEU A 54 6.57 4.94 6.46
N LYS A 55 7.88 4.68 6.41
CA LYS A 55 8.44 3.43 6.96
C LYS A 55 8.20 3.32 8.46
N GLN A 56 8.31 4.42 9.20
CA GLN A 56 8.01 4.45 10.64
C GLN A 56 6.54 4.17 10.93
N ALA A 57 5.61 4.77 10.18
CA ALA A 57 4.19 4.49 10.29
C ALA A 57 3.91 3.00 10.03
N ILE A 58 4.44 2.45 8.93
CA ILE A 58 4.28 1.02 8.59
C ILE A 58 4.89 0.11 9.66
N ALA A 59 6.05 0.43 10.20
CA ALA A 59 6.72 -0.37 11.23
C ALA A 59 5.96 -0.42 12.57
N SER A 60 5.04 0.52 12.80
CA SER A 60 4.14 0.50 13.96
C SER A 60 2.98 -0.49 13.82
N LEU A 61 2.80 -1.08 12.63
CA LEU A 61 1.79 -2.08 12.33
C LEU A 61 2.38 -3.49 12.46
N ASP A 62 1.62 -4.38 13.07
CA ASP A 62 2.02 -5.77 13.25
C ASP A 62 2.14 -6.53 11.92
N LYS A 63 3.04 -7.52 11.90
CA LYS A 63 3.17 -8.53 10.82
C LYS A 63 3.45 -7.93 9.44
N THR A 64 4.30 -6.91 9.43
CA THR A 64 4.80 -6.25 8.25
C THR A 64 6.15 -6.80 7.82
N LYS A 65 6.39 -6.87 6.51
CA LYS A 65 7.69 -7.22 5.95
C LYS A 65 7.98 -6.35 4.73
N ILE A 66 9.06 -5.57 4.78
CA ILE A 66 9.55 -4.85 3.61
C ILE A 66 10.19 -5.86 2.65
N ILE A 67 9.76 -5.84 1.40
CA ILE A 67 10.24 -6.75 0.35
C ILE A 67 11.17 -6.03 -0.62
N ASP A 68 10.85 -4.79 -0.98
CA ASP A 68 11.65 -3.97 -1.87
C ASP A 68 11.53 -2.49 -1.47
N GLN A 69 12.61 -1.73 -1.66
CA GLN A 69 12.64 -0.30 -1.39
C GLN A 69 13.65 0.43 -2.28
N THR A 70 13.26 1.62 -2.72
CA THR A 70 14.12 2.61 -3.36
C THR A 70 13.91 3.98 -2.69
N ASP A 71 14.47 5.04 -3.25
CA ASP A 71 14.28 6.41 -2.75
C ASP A 71 12.83 6.91 -2.87
N ASN A 72 12.04 6.37 -3.80
CA ASN A 72 10.66 6.81 -4.05
C ASN A 72 9.64 5.67 -4.11
N TYR A 73 10.06 4.42 -3.89
CA TYR A 73 9.18 3.25 -3.92
C TYR A 73 9.38 2.39 -2.68
N LEU A 74 8.28 1.81 -2.21
CA LEU A 74 8.29 0.84 -1.11
C LEU A 74 7.26 -0.25 -1.37
N TYR A 75 7.69 -1.50 -1.28
CA TYR A 75 6.82 -2.68 -1.35
C TYR A 75 6.87 -3.45 -0.03
N VAL A 76 5.70 -3.66 0.57
CA VAL A 76 5.51 -4.29 1.88
C VAL A 76 4.47 -5.41 1.78
N GLU A 77 4.74 -6.51 2.46
CA GLU A 77 3.76 -7.56 2.73
C GLU A 77 3.16 -7.39 4.12
N PHE A 78 1.84 -7.49 4.21
CA PHE A 78 1.10 -7.58 5.48
C PHE A 78 0.49 -8.97 5.61
N THR A 79 0.65 -9.62 6.77
CA THR A 79 0.08 -10.96 7.01
C THR A 79 -1.02 -10.93 8.07
N SER A 80 -2.20 -11.46 7.74
CA SER A 80 -3.33 -11.51 8.68
C SER A 80 -3.10 -12.52 9.81
N SER A 81 -3.46 -12.11 11.03
CA SER A 81 -3.13 -12.87 12.24
C SER A 81 -3.85 -14.21 12.39
N LEU A 82 -5.08 -14.31 11.85
CA LEU A 82 -5.95 -15.45 12.08
C LEU A 82 -5.88 -16.49 10.94
N MET A 83 -5.74 -16.04 9.69
CA MET A 83 -5.83 -16.92 8.51
C MET A 83 -4.54 -16.96 7.67
N GLY A 84 -3.58 -16.06 7.92
CA GLY A 84 -2.32 -16.02 7.18
C GLY A 84 -2.50 -15.57 5.72
N PHE A 85 -3.54 -14.77 5.44
CA PHE A 85 -3.66 -14.06 4.17
C PHE A 85 -2.55 -13.04 4.06
N VAL A 86 -1.97 -12.91 2.87
CA VAL A 86 -0.94 -11.93 2.59
C VAL A 86 -1.48 -10.89 1.63
N ASP A 87 -1.29 -9.64 2.01
CA ASP A 87 -1.61 -8.48 1.22
C ASP A 87 -0.32 -7.82 0.73
N ASP A 88 -0.26 -7.53 -0.55
CA ASP A 88 0.83 -6.83 -1.20
C ASP A 88 0.51 -5.34 -1.27
N VAL A 89 1.32 -4.52 -0.60
CA VAL A 89 1.10 -3.09 -0.47
C VAL A 89 2.29 -2.32 -1.05
N GLU A 90 2.00 -1.43 -2.00
CA GLU A 90 2.99 -0.63 -2.70
C GLU A 90 2.75 0.85 -2.45
N PHE A 91 3.83 1.60 -2.33
CA PHE A 91 3.85 3.04 -2.16
C PHE A 91 4.78 3.65 -3.20
N LEU A 92 4.33 4.72 -3.86
CA LEU A 92 5.10 5.49 -4.84
C LEU A 92 5.03 6.97 -4.48
N LEU A 93 6.16 7.55 -4.10
CA LEU A 93 6.29 8.98 -3.83
C LEU A 93 6.34 9.76 -5.14
N ASP A 94 5.40 10.69 -5.30
CA ASP A 94 5.39 11.71 -6.34
C ASP A 94 5.76 13.07 -5.72
N GLN A 95 7.00 13.49 -5.97
CA GLN A 95 7.51 14.77 -5.47
C GLN A 95 6.82 15.98 -6.12
N GLY A 96 6.41 15.87 -7.38
CA GLY A 96 5.77 16.95 -8.12
C GLY A 96 4.37 17.23 -7.56
N ALA A 97 3.61 16.18 -7.27
CA ALA A 97 2.28 16.27 -6.68
C ALA A 97 2.30 16.39 -5.13
N LYS A 98 3.45 16.18 -4.48
CA LYS A 98 3.61 16.11 -3.01
C LYS A 98 2.69 15.08 -2.35
N VAL A 99 2.58 13.91 -2.97
CA VAL A 99 1.78 12.80 -2.44
C VAL A 99 2.54 11.48 -2.56
N ILE A 100 2.07 10.47 -1.85
CA ILE A 100 2.49 9.08 -1.97
C ILE A 100 1.28 8.30 -2.48
N HIS A 101 1.34 7.88 -3.75
CA HIS A 101 0.35 6.97 -4.31
C HIS A 101 0.45 5.61 -3.65
N VAL A 102 -0.69 4.94 -3.49
CA VAL A 102 -0.74 3.63 -2.85
C VAL A 102 -1.48 2.61 -3.68
N ARG A 103 -1.11 1.35 -3.50
CA ARG A 103 -1.90 0.18 -3.86
C ARG A 103 -1.84 -0.82 -2.71
N SER A 104 -2.97 -1.43 -2.35
CA SER A 104 -3.04 -2.47 -1.33
C SER A 104 -3.98 -3.56 -1.83
N ALA A 105 -3.47 -4.77 -2.06
CA ALA A 105 -4.23 -5.86 -2.66
C ALA A 105 -3.96 -7.20 -1.97
N SER A 106 -5.02 -7.95 -1.68
CA SER A 106 -4.89 -9.31 -1.17
C SER A 106 -4.53 -10.30 -2.28
N ARG A 107 -3.73 -11.32 -1.95
CA ARG A 107 -3.37 -12.38 -2.93
C ARG A 107 -4.48 -13.39 -3.18
N LEU A 108 -5.39 -13.54 -2.23
CA LEU A 108 -6.48 -14.52 -2.26
C LEU A 108 -7.74 -13.93 -1.63
N GLY A 109 -8.87 -14.52 -2.00
CA GLY A 109 -10.20 -14.16 -1.50
C GLY A 109 -10.91 -13.18 -2.42
N GLU A 110 -12.21 -13.08 -2.21
CA GLU A 110 -13.13 -12.19 -2.97
C GLU A 110 -13.65 -11.05 -2.09
N SER A 111 -13.27 -10.98 -0.82
CA SER A 111 -13.59 -9.87 0.07
C SER A 111 -12.64 -9.89 1.25
N ASP A 112 -12.15 -8.73 1.63
CA ASP A 112 -11.36 -8.49 2.83
C ASP A 112 -12.14 -7.67 3.87
N LEU A 113 -13.46 -7.48 3.67
CA LEU A 113 -14.31 -6.59 4.48
C LEU A 113 -13.73 -5.17 4.64
N GLY A 114 -13.00 -4.67 3.63
CA GLY A 114 -12.38 -3.35 3.62
C GLY A 114 -11.09 -3.26 4.43
N VAL A 115 -10.46 -4.38 4.79
CA VAL A 115 -9.19 -4.41 5.55
C VAL A 115 -8.08 -3.64 4.82
N ASN A 116 -7.95 -3.77 3.50
CA ASN A 116 -6.93 -3.08 2.72
C ASN A 116 -7.15 -1.56 2.76
N ARG A 117 -8.40 -1.10 2.65
CA ARG A 117 -8.75 0.31 2.80
C ARG A 117 -8.46 0.82 4.22
N LYS A 118 -8.91 0.09 5.24
CA LYS A 118 -8.68 0.44 6.65
C LYS A 118 -7.20 0.54 7.00
N ARG A 119 -6.37 -0.35 6.43
CA ARG A 119 -4.92 -0.32 6.60
C ARG A 119 -4.33 0.97 6.05
N ILE A 120 -4.66 1.35 4.82
CA ILE A 120 -4.15 2.58 4.23
C ILE A 120 -4.58 3.80 5.05
N GLU A 121 -5.83 3.85 5.53
CA GLU A 121 -6.29 4.97 6.36
C GLU A 121 -5.65 5.01 7.76
N THR A 122 -5.27 3.85 8.30
CA THR A 122 -4.46 3.78 9.53
C THR A 122 -3.05 4.34 9.27
N ILE A 123 -2.41 3.93 8.17
CA ILE A 123 -1.10 4.45 7.76
C ILE A 123 -1.17 5.95 7.51
N ARG A 124 -2.23 6.45 6.86
CA ARG A 124 -2.48 7.89 6.67
C ARG A 124 -2.51 8.63 8.00
N THR A 125 -3.26 8.11 8.96
CA THR A 125 -3.39 8.72 10.29
C THR A 125 -2.04 8.77 11.01
N GLN A 126 -1.28 7.68 10.98
CA GLN A 126 0.04 7.60 11.61
C GLN A 126 1.07 8.49 10.92
N LEU A 127 1.07 8.54 9.59
CA LEU A 127 1.96 9.40 8.82
C LEU A 127 1.71 10.88 9.13
N ASN A 128 0.45 11.28 9.27
CA ASN A 128 0.09 12.67 9.61
C ASN A 128 0.48 13.09 11.04
N GLN A 129 0.95 12.16 11.87
CA GLN A 129 1.45 12.42 13.22
C GLN A 129 2.98 12.56 13.27
N LEU A 130 3.67 12.40 12.13
CA LEU A 130 5.13 12.43 11.98
C LEU A 130 5.59 13.60 11.10
#